data_AF-J2KMW7-F1
#
_entry.id   AF-J2KMW7-F1
#
_cell.length_a   1.000
_cell.length_b   1.000
_cell.length_c   1.000
_cell.angle_alpha   90.00
_cell.angle_beta   90.00
_cell.angle_gamma   90.00
#
_symmetry.space_group_name_H-M   'P 1'
#
loop_
_entity.id
_entity.type
_entity.pdbx_description
1 polymer ?
#
loop_
_entity_poly.entity_id
_entity_poly.type
_entity_poly.pdbx_seq_one_letter_code
_entity_poly.pdbx_strand_id
1 'polypeptide(L)'
;MTTEKPEEAMTFGELLAFIADQQRRLTVLENAFATLTFCLDDRANQLLVHNLTLEAQNQNHDEQLQQHFTRLAEEIQKRHGLLPAESQP
;
A
#
# COMPACT_ATOMS: atom_id res chain seq x y z
N MET A 1 -10.41 -25.46 12.64
CA MET A 1 -8.97 -25.60 12.96
C MET A 1 -8.56 -24.29 13.60
N THR A 2 -8.09 -24.33 14.84
CA THR A 2 -7.63 -23.16 15.60
C THR A 2 -6.43 -22.57 14.85
N THR A 3 -6.61 -21.39 14.26
CA THR A 3 -5.49 -20.53 13.87
C THR A 3 -4.77 -20.12 15.14
N GLU A 4 -3.83 -20.96 15.58
CA GLU A 4 -2.85 -20.60 16.59
C GLU A 4 -2.17 -19.34 16.09
N LYS A 5 -2.33 -18.22 16.81
CA LYS A 5 -1.61 -16.99 16.51
C LYS A 5 -0.17 -17.23 16.96
N PRO A 6 0.79 -17.42 16.04
CA PRO A 6 2.17 -17.72 16.41
C PRO A 6 2.79 -16.59 17.24
N GLU A 7 2.23 -15.39 17.12
CA GLU A 7 2.58 -14.18 17.87
C GLU A 7 2.30 -14.29 19.38
N GLU A 8 1.33 -15.12 19.80
CA GLU A 8 1.00 -15.33 21.22
C GLU A 8 1.94 -16.33 21.91
N ALA A 9 2.72 -17.09 21.14
CA ALA A 9 3.72 -18.05 21.62
C ALA A 9 5.17 -17.56 21.54
N MET A 10 5.41 -16.41 20.89
CA MET A 10 6.74 -15.82 20.70
C MET A 10 7.18 -15.01 21.92
N THR A 11 8.48 -15.09 22.24
CA THR A 11 9.08 -14.14 23.18
C THR A 11 9.11 -12.73 22.56
N PHE A 12 9.16 -11.70 23.40
CA PHE A 12 9.20 -10.30 22.93
C PHE A 12 10.34 -10.04 21.92
N GLY A 13 11.50 -10.68 22.11
CA GLY A 13 12.62 -10.57 21.18
C GLY A 13 12.35 -11.21 19.81
N GLU A 14 11.64 -12.33 19.78
CA GLU A 14 11.25 -13.00 18.53
C GLU A 14 10.17 -12.20 17.77
N LEU A 15 9.24 -11.57 18.49
CA LEU A 15 8.26 -10.66 17.90
C LEU A 15 8.94 -9.46 17.22
N LEU A 16 9.94 -8.84 17.86
CA LEU A 16 10.69 -7.73 17.27
C LEU A 16 11.46 -8.15 16.02
N ALA A 17 12.10 -9.32 16.05
CA ALA A 17 12.79 -9.87 14.88
C ALA A 17 11.81 -10.16 13.73
N PHE A 18 10.63 -10.70 14.04
CA PHE A 18 9.57 -10.97 13.07
C PHE A 18 9.03 -9.67 12.46
N ILE A 19 8.73 -8.65 13.27
CA ILE A 19 8.29 -7.33 12.79
C ILE A 19 9.37 -6.70 11.88
N ALA A 20 10.64 -6.76 12.28
CA ALA A 20 11.75 -6.22 11.49
C ALA A 20 11.92 -6.96 10.15
N ASP A 21 11.62 -8.25 10.10
CA ASP A 21 11.60 -9.02 8.85
C ASP A 21 10.38 -8.65 7.97
N GLN A 22 9.18 -8.54 8.56
CA GLN A 22 8.00 -8.08 7.83
C GLN A 22 8.21 -6.69 7.22
N GLN A 23 8.79 -5.75 7.98
CA GLN A 23 9.15 -4.42 7.49
C GLN A 23 10.12 -4.48 6.30
N ARG A 24 11.18 -5.31 6.37
CA ARG A 24 12.12 -5.49 5.26
C ARG A 24 11.44 -6.04 4.01
N ARG A 25 10.55 -7.02 4.16
CA ARG A 25 9.77 -7.59 3.04
C ARG A 25 8.86 -6.54 2.41
N LEU A 26 8.18 -5.71 3.22
CA LEU A 26 7.37 -4.60 2.75
C LEU A 26 8.21 -3.59 1.96
N THR A 27 9.39 -3.19 2.47
CA THR A 27 10.28 -2.27 1.74
C THR A 27 10.73 -2.81 0.37
N VAL A 28 11.01 -4.12 0.26
CA VAL A 28 11.34 -4.72 -1.04
C VAL A 28 10.14 -4.64 -2.00
N LEU A 29 8.93 -4.93 -1.51
CA LEU A 29 7.71 -4.85 -2.31
C LEU A 29 7.41 -3.42 -2.73
N GLU A 30 7.56 -2.44 -1.84
CA GLU A 30 7.39 -1.02 -2.15
C GLU A 30 8.36 -0.57 -3.26
N ASN A 31 9.63 -0.97 -3.18
CA ASN A 31 10.62 -0.65 -4.21
C ASN A 31 10.30 -1.31 -5.56
N ALA A 32 9.90 -2.58 -5.55
CA ALA A 32 9.49 -3.28 -6.77
C ALA A 32 8.25 -2.64 -7.39
N PHE A 33 7.26 -2.30 -6.58
CA PHE A 33 6.02 -1.68 -7.03
C PHE A 33 6.24 -0.25 -7.56
N ALA A 34 7.08 0.53 -6.90
CA ALA A 34 7.52 1.84 -7.39
C ALA A 34 8.21 1.73 -8.77
N THR A 35 9.04 0.70 -8.96
CA THR A 35 9.69 0.45 -10.26
C THR A 35 8.68 0.05 -11.33
N LEU A 36 7.69 -0.79 -10.99
CA LEU A 36 6.65 -1.24 -11.91
C LEU A 36 5.73 -0.10 -12.37
N THR A 37 5.40 0.83 -11.48
CA THR A 37 4.55 1.98 -11.81
C THR A 37 5.19 2.90 -12.86
N PHE A 38 6.52 3.01 -12.89
CA PHE A 38 7.22 3.72 -13.98
C PHE A 38 7.08 3.04 -15.36
N CYS A 39 6.82 1.74 -15.40
CA CYS A 39 6.65 0.99 -16.65
C CYS A 39 5.22 1.04 -17.19
N LEU A 40 4.27 1.60 -16.43
CA LEU A 40 2.88 1.68 -16.82
C LEU A 40 2.64 2.87 -17.76
N ASP A 41 1.85 2.64 -18.81
CA ASP A 41 1.32 3.72 -19.62
C ASP A 41 0.24 4.52 -18.87
N ASP A 42 -0.10 5.71 -19.38
CA ASP A 42 -1.06 6.61 -18.72
C ASP A 42 -2.42 5.95 -18.46
N ARG A 43 -2.87 5.07 -19.36
CA ARG A 43 -4.16 4.38 -19.24
C ARG A 43 -4.12 3.31 -18.15
N ALA A 44 -3.06 2.53 -18.10
CA ALA A 44 -2.84 1.52 -17.08
C ALA A 44 -2.69 2.18 -15.69
N ASN A 45 -2.05 3.34 -15.61
CA ASN A 45 -1.97 4.13 -14.38
C ASN A 45 -3.34 4.62 -13.91
N GLN A 46 -4.16 5.19 -14.80
CA GLN A 46 -5.51 5.61 -14.45
C GLN A 46 -6.37 4.43 -13.98
N LEU A 47 -6.27 3.28 -14.65
CA LEU A 47 -6.98 2.07 -14.25
C LEU A 47 -6.51 1.55 -12.89
N LEU A 48 -5.20 1.61 -12.62
CA LEU A 48 -4.63 1.22 -11.33
C LEU A 48 -5.14 2.13 -10.20
N VAL A 49 -5.10 3.45 -10.38
CA VAL A 49 -5.65 4.42 -9.41
C VAL A 49 -7.14 4.17 -9.18
N HIS A 50 -7.90 3.92 -10.23
CA HIS A 50 -9.33 3.61 -10.13
C HIS A 50 -9.58 2.33 -9.32
N ASN A 51 -8.87 1.24 -9.63
CA ASN A 51 -8.98 -0.02 -8.89
C ASN A 51 -8.60 0.13 -7.41
N LEU A 52 -7.53 0.87 -7.10
CA LEU A 52 -7.13 1.14 -5.72
C LEU A 52 -8.19 1.93 -4.96
N THR A 53 -8.83 2.91 -5.63
CA THR A 53 -9.91 3.70 -5.05
C THR A 53 -11.16 2.86 -4.78
N LEU A 54 -11.53 1.98 -5.72
CA LEU A 54 -12.63 1.02 -5.53
C LEU A 54 -12.34 0.06 -4.39
N GLU A 55 -11.11 -0.47 -4.33
CA GLU A 55 -10.71 -1.38 -3.27
C GLU A 55 -10.78 -0.70 -1.90
N ALA A 56 -10.30 0.55 -1.78
CA ALA A 56 -10.44 1.35 -0.56
C ALA A 56 -11.91 1.47 -0.11
N GLN A 57 -12.83 1.72 -1.05
CA GLN A 57 -14.27 1.82 -0.76
C GLN A 57 -14.90 0.49 -0.34
N ASN A 58 -14.34 -0.64 -0.80
CA ASN A 58 -14.82 -1.96 -0.43
C ASN A 58 -14.39 -2.38 1.00
N GLN A 59 -13.36 -1.76 1.57
CA GLN A 59 -12.83 -2.07 2.91
C GLN A 59 -13.66 -1.45 4.05
N ASN A 60 -14.98 -1.68 4.04
CA ASN A 60 -15.95 -1.09 4.99
C ASN A 60 -15.69 -1.37 6.48
N HIS A 61 -14.79 -2.30 6.82
CA HIS A 61 -14.52 -2.73 8.21
C HIS A 61 -13.06 -2.57 8.63
N ASP A 62 -12.18 -2.12 7.72
CA ASP A 62 -10.76 -1.95 7.99
C ASP A 62 -10.31 -0.56 7.54
N GLU A 63 -10.48 0.41 8.44
CA GLU A 63 -10.13 1.81 8.20
C GLU A 63 -8.63 2.00 7.93
N GLN A 64 -7.77 1.17 8.53
CA GLN A 64 -6.32 1.25 8.29
C GLN A 64 -6.00 0.80 6.86
N LEU A 65 -6.55 -0.34 6.44
CA LEU A 65 -6.37 -0.86 5.10
C LEU A 65 -6.96 0.09 4.04
N GLN A 66 -8.13 0.66 4.30
CA GLN A 66 -8.72 1.71 3.47
C GLN A 66 -7.77 2.90 3.30
N GLN A 67 -7.20 3.42 4.39
CA GLN A 67 -6.23 4.52 4.33
C GLN A 67 -4.99 4.16 3.53
N HIS A 68 -4.51 2.91 3.63
CA HIS A 68 -3.37 2.44 2.85
C HIS A 68 -3.66 2.43 1.36
N PHE A 69 -4.84 1.94 0.94
CA PHE A 69 -5.25 2.00 -0.47
C PHE A 69 -5.38 3.43 -1.00
N THR A 70 -6.03 4.32 -0.23
CA THR A 70 -6.18 5.73 -0.61
C THR A 70 -4.82 6.42 -0.78
N ARG A 71 -3.92 6.26 0.20
CA ARG A 71 -2.57 6.85 0.12
C ARG A 71 -1.78 6.33 -1.08
N LEU A 72 -1.88 5.04 -1.38
CA LEU A 72 -1.20 4.45 -2.53
C LEU A 72 -1.73 5.03 -3.85
N ALA A 73 -3.04 5.18 -3.99
CA ALA A 73 -3.65 5.80 -5.17
C ALA A 73 -3.17 7.24 -5.37
N GLU A 74 -3.11 8.04 -4.31
CA GLU A 74 -2.60 9.41 -4.34
C GLU A 74 -1.13 9.49 -4.74
N GLU A 75 -0.28 8.63 -4.19
CA GLU A 75 1.16 8.62 -4.50
C GLU A 75 1.44 8.24 -5.96
N ILE A 76 0.68 7.30 -6.52
CA ILE A 76 0.75 6.96 -7.95
C ILE A 76 0.31 8.16 -8.81
N GLN A 77 -0.78 8.82 -8.42
CA GLN A 77 -1.30 9.98 -9.15
C GLN A 77 -0.35 11.19 -9.13
N LYS A 78 0.32 11.44 -7.99
CA LYS A 78 1.37 12.46 -7.84
C LYS A 78 2.55 12.19 -8.78
N ARG A 79 3.03 10.94 -8.83
CA ARG A 79 4.20 10.55 -9.63
C ARG A 79 3.96 10.66 -11.14
N HIS A 80 2.72 10.47 -11.58
CA HIS A 80 2.35 10.58 -12.99
C HIS A 80 1.81 11.96 -13.38
N GLY A 81 1.91 12.98 -12.50
CA GLY A 81 1.54 14.36 -12.84
C GLY A 81 0.05 14.57 -13.12
N LEU A 82 -0.81 13.66 -12.66
CA LEU A 82 -2.27 13.70 -12.88
C LEU A 82 -3.01 14.53 -11.82
N LEU A 83 -2.30 15.10 -10.85
CA LEU A 83 -2.88 16.15 -10.01
C LEU A 83 -2.82 17.46 -10.80
N PRO A 84 -3.95 18.17 -11.02
CA PRO A 84 -3.87 19.54 -11.46
C PRO A 84 -3.04 20.28 -10.41
N ALA A 85 -1.98 20.96 -10.86
CA ALA A 85 -1.23 21.87 -10.02
C ALA A 85 -2.25 22.77 -9.32
N GLU A 86 -2.38 22.62 -8.00
CA GLU A 86 -3.22 23.52 -7.21
C GLU A 86 -2.78 24.94 -7.55
N SER A 87 -3.67 25.65 -8.21
CA SER A 87 -3.52 27.06 -8.54
C SER A 87 -3.53 27.80 -7.19
N GLN A 88 -2.34 28.08 -6.67
CA GLN A 88 -2.17 28.95 -5.52
C GLN A 88 -2.62 30.37 -5.90
N PRO A 89 -3.53 30.99 -5.12
CA PRO A 89 -3.73 32.44 -5.18
C PRO A 89 -2.53 33.21 -4.58
#